data_AF-A0A520JMK7-F1
#
_entry.id   AF-A0A520JMK7-F1
#
_cell.length_a   1.000
_cell.length_b   1.000
_cell.length_c   1.000
_cell.angle_alpha   90.00
_cell.angle_beta   90.00
_cell.angle_gamma   90.00
#
_symmetry.space_group_name_H-M   'P 1'
#
loop_
_entity.id
_entity.type
_entity.pdbx_description
1 polymer ?
#
loop_
_entity_poly.entity_id
_entity_poly.type
_entity_poly.pdbx_seq_one_letter_code
_entity_poly.pdbx_strand_id
1 'polypeptide(L)'
;MTVITSEEVQRYGSSLVVGLKIPVECWPLAIDKVRYYGEPVAVVVALDRYVAEDALDLIAVRYETLAAVIDPEEALADDAPVLHEGLKGNLANERRFTYGDPDAAFAA
;
A
#
# COMPACT_ATOMS: atom_id res chain seq x y z
N MET A 1 -23.48 10.54 13.58
CA MET A 1 -22.62 9.43 13.13
C MET A 1 -22.44 9.58 11.63
N THR A 2 -21.22 9.41 11.12
CA THR A 2 -20.94 9.45 9.67
C THR A 2 -19.94 8.36 9.33
N VAL A 3 -19.95 7.91 8.07
CA VAL A 3 -18.95 7.00 7.51
C VAL A 3 -18.16 7.78 6.47
N ILE A 4 -16.84 7.65 6.50
CA ILE A 4 -15.90 8.28 5.57
C ILE A 4 -15.31 7.17 4.72
N THR A 5 -15.29 7.36 3.40
CA THR A 5 -14.75 6.42 2.42
C THR A 5 -13.62 7.05 1.61
N SER A 6 -13.09 6.29 0.65
CA SER A 6 -12.07 6.75 -0.28
C SER A 6 -12.47 7.99 -1.08
N GLU A 7 -13.77 8.21 -1.36
CA GLU A 7 -14.24 9.39 -2.08
C GLU A 7 -14.00 10.68 -1.27
N GLU A 8 -14.37 10.69 0.01
CA GLU A 8 -14.14 11.86 0.86
C GLU A 8 -12.64 12.10 1.11
N VAL A 9 -11.86 11.04 1.29
CA VAL A 9 -10.40 11.14 1.49
C VAL A 9 -9.72 11.74 0.27
N GLN A 10 -10.13 11.37 -0.94
CA GLN A 10 -9.60 11.98 -2.17
C GLN A 10 -10.11 13.42 -2.36
N ARG A 11 -11.35 13.72 -1.96
CA ARG A 11 -11.92 15.06 -2.09
C ARG A 11 -11.26 16.09 -1.17
N TYR A 12 -10.94 15.71 0.06
CA TYR A 12 -10.49 16.64 1.10
C TYR A 12 -9.01 16.45 1.51
N GLY A 13 -8.39 15.35 1.10
CA GLY A 13 -7.02 15.00 1.47
C GLY A 13 -6.06 15.01 0.30
N SER A 14 -4.84 14.57 0.59
CA SER A 14 -3.81 14.28 -0.41
C SER A 14 -3.12 12.96 -0.04
N SER A 15 -2.40 12.38 -0.99
CA SER A 15 -1.47 11.29 -0.69
C SER A 15 -0.56 11.68 0.47
N LEU A 16 -0.33 10.73 1.38
CA LEU A 16 0.69 10.80 2.40
C LEU A 16 2.06 10.93 1.75
N VAL A 17 2.99 11.50 2.50
CA VAL A 17 4.37 11.70 2.04
C VAL A 17 5.06 10.35 1.88
N VAL A 18 5.52 10.06 0.66
CA VAL A 18 6.31 8.87 0.36
C VAL A 18 7.79 9.22 0.48
N GLY A 19 8.53 8.46 1.31
CA GLY A 19 9.97 8.67 1.54
C GLY A 19 10.86 8.39 0.33
N LEU A 20 10.32 7.71 -0.69
CA LEU A 20 10.95 7.43 -1.97
C LEU A 20 10.37 8.35 -3.05
N LYS A 21 11.24 8.92 -3.90
CA LYS A 21 10.82 9.69 -5.09
C LYS A 21 10.38 8.75 -6.22
N ILE A 22 9.25 8.09 -6.03
CA ILE A 22 8.66 7.15 -6.98
C ILE A 22 7.19 7.54 -7.24
N PRO A 23 6.62 7.20 -8.40
CA PRO A 23 5.24 7.54 -8.76
C PRO A 23 4.24 6.61 -8.04
N VAL A 24 4.25 6.65 -6.71
CA VAL A 24 3.35 5.88 -5.85
C VAL A 24 2.58 6.84 -4.97
N GLU A 25 1.28 6.66 -4.92
CA GLU A 25 0.40 7.34 -3.97
C GLU A 25 0.14 6.42 -2.77
N CYS A 26 0.18 7.01 -1.58
CA CYS A 26 -0.09 6.33 -0.32
C CYS A 26 -1.23 7.07 0.37
N TRP A 27 -2.45 6.53 0.27
CA TRP A 27 -3.64 7.19 0.82
C TRP A 27 -3.96 6.66 2.23
N PRO A 28 -4.59 7.46 3.10
CA PRO A 28 -5.04 7.02 4.42
C PRO A 28 -6.08 5.88 4.39
N LEU A 29 -6.86 5.81 3.30
CA LEU A 29 -7.79 4.73 2.99
C LEU A 29 -7.43 4.15 1.61
N ALA A 30 -7.68 2.86 1.42
CA ALA A 30 -7.49 2.19 0.14
C ALA A 30 -8.31 2.87 -0.97
N ILE A 31 -7.63 3.24 -2.06
CA ILE A 31 -8.27 3.74 -3.29
C ILE A 31 -8.24 2.63 -4.33
N ASP A 32 -9.43 2.27 -4.83
CA ASP A 32 -9.76 1.24 -5.82
C ASP A 32 -9.37 -0.20 -5.47
N LYS A 33 -8.23 -0.42 -4.81
CA LYS A 33 -7.73 -1.73 -4.39
C LYS A 33 -7.05 -1.68 -3.03
N VAL A 34 -7.22 -2.77 -2.28
CA VAL A 34 -6.43 -3.08 -1.08
C VAL A 34 -5.17 -3.86 -1.48
N ARG A 35 -4.06 -3.55 -0.82
CA ARG A 35 -2.70 -4.02 -1.12
C ARG A 35 -2.16 -4.94 -0.03
N TYR A 36 -2.70 -4.86 1.18
CA TYR A 36 -2.28 -5.69 2.30
C TYR A 36 -3.44 -5.94 3.27
N TYR A 37 -3.28 -6.98 4.09
CA TYR A 37 -4.26 -7.31 5.12
C TYR A 37 -4.34 -6.21 6.18
N GLY A 38 -5.55 -5.69 6.42
CA GLY A 38 -5.78 -4.62 7.38
C GLY A 38 -5.63 -3.20 6.82
N GLU A 39 -5.43 -3.04 5.51
CA GLU A 39 -5.50 -1.71 4.90
C GLU A 39 -6.89 -1.08 5.11
N PRO A 40 -6.98 0.13 5.69
CA PRO A 40 -8.26 0.76 5.96
C PRO A 40 -9.07 1.03 4.68
N VAL A 41 -10.37 0.70 4.69
CA VAL A 41 -11.28 0.95 3.54
C VAL A 41 -12.39 1.95 3.85
N ALA A 42 -12.73 2.12 5.13
CA ALA A 42 -13.71 3.08 5.62
C ALA A 42 -13.39 3.46 7.07
N VAL A 43 -13.88 4.62 7.50
CA VAL A 43 -13.80 5.09 8.89
C VAL A 43 -15.20 5.47 9.37
N VAL A 44 -15.58 4.97 10.55
CA VAL A 44 -16.82 5.38 11.22
C VAL A 44 -16.51 6.41 12.29
N VAL A 45 -17.24 7.52 12.26
CA VAL A 45 -17.15 8.58 13.28
C VAL A 45 -18.48 8.66 14.03
N ALA A 46 -18.42 8.40 15.34
CA ALA A 46 -19.54 8.52 16.26
C ALA A 46 -19.11 9.20 17.57
N LEU A 47 -20.08 9.67 18.36
CA LEU A 47 -19.83 10.29 19.67
C LEU A 47 -19.54 9.24 20.76
N ASP A 48 -19.93 8.00 20.52
CA ASP A 48 -19.74 6.87 21.42
C ASP A 48 -19.01 5.75 20.66
N ARG A 49 -18.06 5.10 21.34
CA ARG A 49 -17.22 4.07 20.74
C ARG A 49 -18.02 2.81 20.39
N TYR A 50 -18.93 2.38 21.25
CA TYR A 50 -19.71 1.16 21.03
C TYR A 50 -20.62 1.33 19.81
N VAL A 51 -21.23 2.51 19.66
CA VAL A 51 -22.01 2.85 18.46
C VAL A 51 -21.16 2.82 17.18
N ALA A 52 -19.89 3.25 17.25
CA ALA A 52 -18.99 3.19 16.09
C ALA A 52 -18.66 1.73 15.72
N GLU A 53 -18.41 0.88 16.72
CA GLU A 53 -18.13 -0.55 16.52
C GLU A 53 -19.34 -1.29 15.94
N ASP A 54 -20.54 -1.07 16.50
CA ASP A 54 -21.79 -1.65 15.97
C ASP A 54 -22.04 -1.21 14.52
N ALA A 55 -21.73 0.04 14.18
CA ALA A 55 -21.88 0.54 12.82
C ALA A 55 -20.83 -0.03 11.85
N LEU A 56 -19.63 -0.39 12.32
CA LEU A 56 -18.62 -1.08 11.50
C LEU A 56 -19.13 -2.45 11.05
N ASP A 57 -19.82 -3.19 11.92
CA ASP A 57 -20.37 -4.52 11.61
C ASP A 57 -21.46 -4.48 10.51
N LEU A 58 -22.06 -3.32 10.26
CA LEU A 58 -23.06 -3.11 9.21
C LEU A 58 -22.44 -2.75 7.85
N ILE A 59 -21.14 -2.45 7.79
CA ILE A 59 -20.46 -2.11 6.54
C ILE A 59 -20.19 -3.40 5.76
N ALA A 60 -20.76 -3.49 4.56
CA ALA A 60 -20.47 -4.55 3.62
C ALA A 60 -19.58 -4.04 2.48
N VAL A 61 -18.39 -4.62 2.34
CA VAL A 61 -17.46 -4.31 1.25
C VAL A 61 -17.42 -5.49 0.27
N ARG A 62 -17.48 -5.19 -1.02
CA ARG A 62 -17.37 -6.19 -2.09
C ARG A 62 -15.99 -6.08 -2.73
N TYR A 63 -15.27 -7.20 -2.77
CA TYR A 63 -13.96 -7.29 -3.38
C TYR A 63 -13.98 -8.22 -4.58
N GLU A 64 -13.20 -7.87 -5.59
CA GLU A 64 -12.62 -8.84 -6.51
C GLU A 64 -11.27 -9.25 -5.94
N THR A 65 -11.11 -10.53 -5.60
CA THR A 65 -9.86 -11.01 -4.98
C THR A 65 -8.76 -11.10 -6.03
N LEU A 66 -7.64 -10.44 -5.76
CA LEU A 66 -6.42 -10.49 -6.56
C LEU A 66 -5.41 -11.46 -5.92
N ALA A 67 -4.49 -12.00 -6.73
CA ALA A 67 -3.38 -12.80 -6.23
C ALA A 67 -2.45 -11.93 -5.37
N ALA A 68 -2.24 -12.36 -4.12
CA ALA A 68 -1.30 -11.71 -3.21
C ALA A 68 0.11 -12.28 -3.42
N VAL A 69 1.11 -11.40 -3.48
CA VAL A 69 2.52 -11.78 -3.50
C VAL A 69 3.14 -11.38 -2.16
N ILE A 70 3.64 -12.37 -1.42
CA ILE A 70 4.20 -12.17 -0.07
C ILE A 70 5.69 -12.46 0.00
N ASP A 71 6.26 -12.98 -1.08
CA ASP A 71 7.69 -13.25 -1.21
C ASP A 71 8.34 -12.17 -2.10
N PRO A 72 9.46 -11.57 -1.67
CA PRO A 72 10.12 -10.51 -2.42
C PRO A 72 10.81 -11.01 -3.69
N GLU A 73 11.28 -12.25 -3.75
CA GLU A 73 11.86 -12.84 -4.96
C GLU A 73 10.76 -13.12 -5.99
N GLU A 74 9.62 -13.68 -5.56
CA GLU A 74 8.44 -13.85 -6.42
C GLU A 74 7.91 -12.50 -6.93
N ALA A 75 7.93 -11.45 -6.11
CA ALA A 75 7.50 -10.11 -6.53
C ALA A 75 8.36 -9.53 -7.65
N LEU A 76 9.63 -9.95 -7.77
CA LEU A 76 10.55 -9.51 -8.82
C LEU A 76 10.42 -10.32 -10.11
N ALA A 77 9.61 -11.37 -10.14
CA ALA A 77 9.38 -12.14 -11.37
C ALA A 77 8.69 -11.29 -12.44
N ASP A 78 9.01 -11.55 -13.72
CA ASP A 78 8.49 -10.78 -14.87
C ASP A 78 6.96 -10.90 -15.02
N ASP A 79 6.37 -11.98 -14.50
CA ASP A 79 4.94 -12.29 -14.52
C ASP A 79 4.23 -11.96 -13.20
N ALA A 80 4.94 -11.39 -12.21
CA ALA A 80 4.34 -11.00 -10.95
C ALA A 80 3.30 -9.89 -11.15
N PRO A 81 2.14 -9.95 -10.46
CA PRO A 81 1.17 -8.86 -10.50
C PRO A 81 1.82 -7.59 -9.95
N VAL A 82 1.67 -6.48 -10.69
CA VAL A 82 2.23 -5.18 -10.30
C VAL A 82 1.36 -4.54 -9.23
N LEU A 83 1.93 -4.34 -8.03
CA LEU A 83 1.20 -3.80 -6.89
C LEU A 83 0.83 -2.32 -7.07
N HIS A 84 1.77 -1.52 -7.58
CA HIS A 84 1.60 -0.09 -7.82
C HIS A 84 1.71 0.23 -9.32
N GLU A 85 0.60 0.63 -9.94
CA GLU A 85 0.50 0.85 -11.40
C GLU A 85 1.37 1.98 -11.94
N GLY A 86 1.79 2.92 -11.08
CA GLY A 86 2.78 3.92 -11.46
C GLY A 86 4.18 3.34 -11.71
N LEU A 87 4.43 2.11 -11.26
CA LEU A 87 5.68 1.38 -11.47
C LEU A 87 5.56 0.38 -12.62
N LYS A 88 6.69 0.01 -13.23
CA LYS A 88 6.76 -1.02 -14.28
C LYS A 88 6.92 -2.45 -13.73
N GLY A 89 6.99 -2.60 -12.41
CA GLY A 89 7.25 -3.85 -11.69
C GLY A 89 7.27 -3.58 -10.18
N ASN A 90 7.61 -4.59 -9.38
CA ASN A 90 7.58 -4.45 -7.92
C ASN A 90 8.92 -4.01 -7.29
N LEU A 91 9.95 -3.72 -8.09
CA LEU A 91 11.20 -3.14 -7.61
C LEU A 91 11.01 -1.63 -7.32
N ALA A 92 10.69 -1.30 -6.08
CA ALA A 92 10.47 0.10 -5.67
C ALA A 92 11.75 0.93 -5.64
N ASN A 93 12.89 0.33 -5.29
CA ASN A 93 14.16 1.02 -5.22
C ASN A 93 15.35 0.05 -5.30
N GLU A 94 16.34 0.40 -6.11
CA GLU A 94 17.63 -0.28 -6.14
C GLU A 94 18.74 0.76 -5.91
N ARG A 95 19.72 0.40 -5.07
CA ARG A 95 20.91 1.21 -4.81
C ARG A 95 22.11 0.28 -4.75
N ARG A 96 23.16 0.65 -5.48
CA ARG A 96 24.46 -0.03 -5.44
C ARG A 96 25.50 0.95 -4.94
N PHE A 97 26.19 0.59 -3.87
CA PHE A 97 27.29 1.38 -3.30
C PHE A 97 28.56 0.54 -3.35
N THR A 98 29.64 1.12 -3.87
CA THR A 98 30.96 0.50 -3.89
C THR A 98 31.98 1.51 -3.37
N TYR A 99 32.82 1.07 -2.43
CA TYR A 99 33.89 1.88 -1.85
C TYR A 99 35.18 1.06 -1.86
N GLY A 100 36.25 1.60 -2.45
CA GLY A 100 37.50 0.85 -2.65
C GLY A 100 37.36 -0.26 -3.70
N ASP A 101 38.18 -1.31 -3.56
CA ASP A 101 38.18 -2.49 -4.43
C ASP A 101 37.81 -3.74 -3.61
N PRO A 102 36.50 -4.07 -3.52
CA PRO A 102 36.05 -5.23 -2.76
C PRO A 102 36.52 -6.55 -3.39
N ASP A 103 36.56 -6.64 -4.72
CA ASP A 103 36.93 -7.88 -5.42
C ASP A 103 38.38 -8.26 -5.12
N ALA A 104 39.30 -7.28 -5.15
CA ALA A 104 40.69 -7.50 -4.76
C ALA A 104 40.84 -7.84 -3.26
N ALA A 105 40.03 -7.22 -2.39
CA ALA A 105 40.08 -7.47 -0.95
C ALA A 105 39.62 -8.88 -0.56
N PHE A 106 38.68 -9.47 -1.30
CA PHE A 106 38.18 -10.85 -1.08
C PHE A 106 38.98 -11.94 -1.81
N ALA A 107 39.88 -11.58 -2.72
CA ALA A 107 40.71 -12.54 -3.48
C ALA A 107 42.00 -12.96 -2.74
N ALA A 108 42.33 -12.34 -1.61
CA ALA A 108 43.48 -12.61 -0.75
C ALA A 108 43.14 -13.56 0.41
#